data_AF-A0A151TF92-F1
#
_entry.id   AF-A0A151TF92-F1
#
_cell.length_a   1.000
_cell.length_b   1.000
_cell.length_c   1.000
_cell.angle_alpha   90.00
_cell.angle_beta   90.00
_cell.angle_gamma   90.00
#
_symmetry.space_group_name_H-M   'P 1'
#
loop_
_entity.id
_entity.type
_entity.pdbx_description
1 polymer ?
#
loop_
_entity_poly.entity_id
_entity_poly.type
_entity_poly.pdbx_seq_one_letter_code
_entity_poly.pdbx_strand_id
1 'polypeptide(L)'
;MGSPSPKTLRFQGSIASITVTILVDTSSSHNILQPHLANHLNLPINPISPFQVMVGNGDTIQCTGFCPHVDLTIQSHKFTIPCYLLSIAGADLVLGIAWLQTLGSIVSNFSVPCMTFTHDHTLITLLESTNLPPTQLPTHNFSTSYTMMPLPPYTS
;
A
#
# COMPACT_ATOMS: atom_id res chain seq x y z
N MET A 1 -1.60 -3.84 27.85
CA MET A 1 -0.63 -2.78 27.48
C MET A 1 -0.18 -3.09 26.06
N GLY A 2 -0.77 -2.44 25.06
CA GLY A 2 -0.42 -2.69 23.65
C GLY A 2 0.98 -2.15 23.38
N SER A 3 1.87 -2.99 22.87
CA SER A 3 3.16 -2.54 22.36
C SER A 3 2.92 -1.40 21.37
N PRO A 4 3.73 -0.32 21.35
CA PRO A 4 3.69 0.63 20.26
C PRO A 4 3.86 -0.18 18.97
N SER A 5 2.85 -0.14 18.10
CA SER A 5 2.92 -0.75 16.79
C SER A 5 4.15 -0.19 16.08
N PRO A 6 4.98 -1.01 15.40
CA PRO A 6 6.10 -0.51 14.62
C PRO A 6 5.63 0.65 13.74
N LYS A 7 6.33 1.79 13.78
CA LYS A 7 5.96 2.95 12.97
C LYS A 7 6.06 2.58 11.49
N THR A 8 4.93 2.30 10.86
CA THR A 8 4.84 2.12 9.41
C THR A 8 4.79 3.49 8.75
N LEU A 9 5.51 3.68 7.64
CA LEU A 9 5.39 4.93 6.88
C LEU A 9 4.04 4.99 6.17
N ARG A 10 3.32 6.08 6.40
CA ARG A 10 2.06 6.37 5.72
C ARG A 10 2.15 7.71 5.01
N PHE A 11 1.47 7.79 3.88
CA PHE A 11 1.39 9.00 3.09
C PHE A 11 -0.06 9.24 2.68
N GLN A 12 -0.40 10.51 2.45
CA GLN A 12 -1.58 10.85 1.68
C GLN A 12 -1.18 11.03 0.23
N GLY A 13 -2.00 10.50 -0.67
CA GLY A 13 -1.87 10.74 -2.10
C GLY A 13 -3.24 10.86 -2.75
N SER A 14 -3.28 10.74 -4.06
CA SER A 14 -4.53 10.71 -4.82
C SER A 14 -4.46 9.82 -6.04
N ILE A 15 -5.62 9.25 -6.40
CA ILE A 15 -5.85 8.51 -7.63
C ILE A 15 -7.07 9.15 -8.30
N ALA A 16 -6.93 9.59 -9.55
CA ALA A 16 -8.00 10.28 -10.30
C ALA A 16 -8.71 11.40 -9.49
N SER A 17 -7.95 12.14 -8.67
CA SER A 17 -8.40 13.22 -7.76
C SER A 17 -9.06 12.81 -6.44
N ILE A 18 -9.26 11.51 -6.18
CA ILE A 18 -9.71 11.04 -4.87
C ILE A 18 -8.51 10.87 -3.96
N THR A 19 -8.56 11.48 -2.77
CA THR A 19 -7.53 11.33 -1.74
C THR A 19 -7.52 9.91 -1.18
N VAL A 20 -6.33 9.33 -1.05
CA VAL A 20 -6.13 7.95 -0.59
C VAL A 20 -5.07 7.87 0.48
N THR A 21 -5.31 7.03 1.48
CA THR A 21 -4.33 6.67 2.50
C THR A 21 -3.42 5.56 1.98
N ILE A 22 -2.13 5.85 1.95
CA ILE A 22 -1.10 4.96 1.40
C ILE A 22 -0.26 4.41 2.54
N LEU A 23 -0.10 3.09 2.59
CA LEU A 23 0.81 2.41 3.49
C LEU A 23 2.02 1.91 2.71
N VAL A 24 3.23 2.19 3.20
CA VAL A 24 4.44 1.51 2.70
C VAL A 24 4.70 0.28 3.54
N ASP A 25 4.78 -0.88 2.88
CA ASP A 25 4.94 -2.17 3.54
C ASP A 25 6.00 -3.03 2.85
N THR A 26 7.16 -3.16 3.49
CA THR A 26 8.26 -4.01 3.01
C THR A 26 7.97 -5.50 3.17
N SER A 27 6.94 -5.87 3.93
CA SER A 27 6.48 -7.26 4.07
C SER A 27 5.50 -7.67 2.98
N SER A 28 4.98 -6.74 2.18
CA SER A 28 4.11 -7.03 1.04
C SER A 28 4.93 -7.19 -0.23
N SER A 29 4.79 -8.32 -0.93
CA SER A 29 5.49 -8.54 -2.21
C SER A 29 4.96 -7.63 -3.33
N HIS A 30 3.67 -7.30 -3.31
CA HIS A 30 2.99 -6.57 -4.37
C HIS A 30 2.31 -5.30 -3.86
N ASN A 31 1.95 -4.42 -4.79
CA ASN A 31 1.07 -3.30 -4.47
C ASN A 31 -0.38 -3.78 -4.43
N ILE A 32 -1.15 -3.26 -3.49
CA ILE A 32 -2.52 -3.67 -3.25
C ILE A 32 -3.41 -2.45 -3.24
N LEU A 33 -4.48 -2.47 -4.01
CA LEU A 33 -5.52 -1.44 -4.05
C LEU A 33 -6.84 -2.01 -3.54
N GLN A 34 -7.59 -1.20 -2.80
CA GLN A 34 -8.95 -1.55 -2.40
C GLN A 34 -9.86 -1.77 -3.63
N PRO A 35 -10.55 -2.91 -3.73
CA PRO A 35 -11.46 -3.18 -4.84
C PRO A 35 -12.56 -2.13 -4.99
N HIS A 36 -13.09 -1.61 -3.88
CA HIS A 36 -14.14 -0.58 -3.92
C HIS A 36 -13.67 0.70 -4.61
N LEU A 37 -12.41 1.08 -4.41
CA LEU A 37 -11.83 2.28 -5.01
C LEU A 37 -11.60 2.10 -6.51
N ALA A 38 -11.08 0.94 -6.92
CA ALA A 38 -10.92 0.61 -8.34
C ALA A 38 -12.25 0.65 -9.10
N ASN A 39 -13.31 0.09 -8.50
CA ASN A 39 -14.66 0.14 -9.06
C ASN A 39 -15.24 1.55 -9.08
N HIS A 40 -15.12 2.30 -7.98
CA HIS A 40 -15.66 3.66 -7.87
C HIS A 40 -15.03 4.62 -8.89
N LEU A 41 -13.73 4.47 -9.12
CA LEU A 41 -12.96 5.28 -10.08
C LEU A 41 -13.05 4.77 -11.52
N ASN A 42 -13.76 3.66 -11.77
CA ASN A 42 -13.81 2.97 -13.06
C ASN A 42 -12.41 2.69 -13.65
N LEU A 43 -11.47 2.27 -12.79
CA LEU A 43 -10.15 1.87 -13.27
C LEU A 43 -10.27 0.62 -14.14
N PRO A 44 -9.41 0.45 -15.16
CA PRO A 44 -9.35 -0.80 -15.90
C PRO A 44 -8.99 -1.97 -14.98
N ILE A 45 -9.90 -2.92 -14.80
CA ILE A 45 -9.70 -4.13 -14.00
C ILE A 45 -9.57 -5.31 -14.96
N ASN A 46 -8.40 -5.95 -14.95
CA ASN A 46 -8.19 -7.21 -15.63
C ASN A 46 -8.57 -8.35 -14.68
N PRO A 47 -9.47 -9.26 -15.09
CA PRO A 47 -9.72 -10.47 -14.33
C PRO A 47 -8.47 -11.35 -14.34
N ILE A 48 -8.18 -11.99 -13.22
CA ILE A 48 -7.05 -12.91 -13.08
C ILE A 48 -7.54 -14.26 -12.55
N SER A 49 -6.72 -15.30 -12.73
CA SER A 49 -6.97 -16.57 -12.06
C SER A 49 -6.99 -16.34 -10.54
N PRO A 50 -8.08 -16.66 -9.83
CA PRO A 50 -8.16 -16.34 -8.42
C PRO A 50 -7.09 -17.06 -7.61
N PHE A 51 -6.46 -16.34 -6.70
CA PHE A 51 -5.52 -16.90 -5.73
C PHE A 51 -5.83 -16.36 -4.34
N GLN A 52 -5.43 -17.12 -3.31
CA GLN A 52 -5.61 -16.75 -1.92
C GLN A 52 -4.35 -16.14 -1.36
N VAL A 53 -4.50 -15.06 -0.61
CA VAL A 53 -3.44 -14.40 0.15
C VAL A 53 -3.76 -14.55 1.62
N MET A 54 -2.85 -15.15 2.38
CA MET A 54 -2.95 -15.18 3.83
C MET A 54 -2.53 -13.83 4.40
N VAL A 55 -3.37 -13.26 5.25
CA VAL A 55 -3.09 -12.00 5.96
C VAL A 55 -2.63 -12.26 7.39
N GLY A 56 -2.09 -11.23 8.05
CA GLY A 56 -1.42 -11.36 9.35
C GLY A 56 -2.27 -11.89 10.52
N ASN A 57 -3.59 -11.98 10.36
CA ASN A 57 -4.49 -12.62 11.33
C ASN A 57 -4.75 -14.11 11.05
N GLY A 58 -4.15 -14.68 10.00
CA GLY A 58 -4.36 -16.06 9.57
C GLY A 58 -5.54 -16.27 8.63
N ASP A 59 -6.34 -15.23 8.36
CA ASP A 59 -7.41 -15.30 7.36
C ASP A 59 -6.84 -15.35 5.94
N THR A 60 -7.63 -15.88 5.02
CA THR A 60 -7.31 -15.84 3.59
C THR A 60 -8.26 -14.89 2.86
N ILE A 61 -7.68 -14.03 2.04
CA ILE A 61 -8.41 -13.10 1.18
C ILE A 61 -8.19 -13.53 -0.26
N GLN A 62 -9.27 -13.61 -1.02
CA GLN A 62 -9.22 -13.97 -2.43
C GLN A 62 -8.90 -12.73 -3.28
N CYS A 63 -7.86 -12.82 -4.10
CA CYS A 63 -7.56 -11.85 -5.15
C CYS A 63 -8.20 -12.31 -6.46
N THR A 64 -9.02 -11.47 -7.09
CA THR A 64 -9.71 -11.80 -8.36
C THR A 64 -9.48 -10.78 -9.47
N GLY A 65 -8.88 -9.64 -9.15
CA GLY A 65 -8.66 -8.57 -10.10
C GLY A 65 -7.29 -7.93 -9.99
N PHE A 66 -6.87 -7.31 -11.08
CA PHE A 66 -5.60 -6.62 -11.22
C PHE A 66 -5.77 -5.35 -12.06
N CYS A 67 -5.27 -4.22 -11.55
CA CYS A 67 -5.18 -2.97 -12.29
C CYS A 67 -3.74 -2.80 -12.79
N PRO A 68 -3.47 -2.91 -14.10
CA PRO A 68 -2.11 -2.82 -14.63
C PRO A 68 -1.54 -1.40 -14.54
N HIS A 69 -2.39 -0.38 -14.56
CA HIS A 69 -1.99 1.02 -14.57
C HIS A 69 -2.87 1.81 -13.60
N VAL A 70 -2.32 2.13 -12.43
CA VAL A 70 -2.95 3.03 -11.45
C VAL A 70 -2.09 4.29 -11.36
N ASP A 71 -2.64 5.41 -11.82
CA ASP A 71 -1.99 6.71 -11.74
C ASP A 71 -2.13 7.28 -10.34
N LEU A 72 -1.04 7.19 -9.59
CA LEU A 72 -0.89 7.63 -8.22
C LEU A 72 -0.14 8.96 -8.17
N THR A 73 -0.68 9.92 -7.44
CA THR A 73 0.07 11.12 -7.07
C THR A 73 0.34 11.12 -5.57
N ILE A 74 1.60 11.21 -5.16
CA ILE A 74 1.98 11.41 -3.75
C ILE A 74 2.64 12.78 -3.65
N GLN A 75 2.02 13.69 -2.89
CA GLN A 75 2.39 15.10 -2.88
C GLN A 75 2.34 15.71 -4.29
N SER A 76 3.49 16.07 -4.87
CA SER A 76 3.61 16.61 -6.24
C SER A 76 4.17 15.60 -7.25
N HIS A 77 4.43 14.36 -6.83
CA HIS A 77 5.10 13.35 -7.65
C HIS A 77 4.11 12.30 -8.15
N LYS A 78 4.21 11.95 -9.44
CA LYS A 78 3.33 11.00 -10.10
C LYS A 78 4.04 9.67 -10.33
N PHE A 79 3.30 8.59 -10.13
CA PHE A 79 3.74 7.22 -10.34
C PHE A 79 2.62 6.45 -11.04
N THR A 80 2.94 5.63 -12.02
CA THR A 80 2.00 4.66 -12.56
C THR A 80 2.40 3.28 -12.07
N ILE A 81 1.52 2.66 -11.28
CA ILE A 81 1.85 1.40 -10.60
C ILE A 81 0.83 0.31 -10.91
N PRO A 82 1.27 -0.95 -11.09
CA PRO A 82 0.37 -2.09 -11.12
C PRO A 82 -0.10 -2.43 -9.70
N CYS A 83 -1.38 -2.77 -9.53
CA CYS A 83 -1.97 -3.13 -8.24
C CYS A 83 -2.86 -4.37 -8.34
N TYR A 84 -2.74 -5.27 -7.37
CA TYR A 84 -3.73 -6.33 -7.13
C TYR A 84 -4.90 -5.80 -6.31
N LEU A 85 -6.10 -6.35 -6.54
CA LEU A 85 -7.30 -5.94 -5.83
C LEU A 85 -7.58 -6.87 -4.64
N LEU A 86 -7.35 -6.37 -3.43
CA LEU A 86 -7.58 -7.11 -2.18
C LEU A 86 -8.22 -6.20 -1.14
N SER A 87 -9.26 -6.71 -0.47
CA SER A 87 -9.98 -5.99 0.59
C SER A 87 -9.18 -6.02 1.90
N ILE A 88 -8.29 -5.05 2.08
CA ILE A 88 -7.46 -4.90 3.29
C ILE A 88 -8.11 -3.92 4.29
N ALA A 89 -7.56 -3.78 5.48
CA ALA A 89 -8.01 -2.78 6.46
C ALA A 89 -6.91 -1.74 6.70
N GLY A 90 -7.30 -0.53 7.11
CA GLY A 90 -6.37 0.50 7.58
C GLY A 90 -5.57 1.25 6.51
N ALA A 91 -5.76 0.95 5.22
CA ALA A 91 -5.23 1.71 4.09
C ALA A 91 -6.09 1.51 2.82
N ASP A 92 -6.02 2.47 1.92
CA ASP A 92 -6.66 2.41 0.59
C ASP A 92 -5.73 1.78 -0.45
N LEU A 93 -4.42 2.02 -0.28
CA LEU A 93 -3.34 1.52 -1.13
C LEU A 93 -2.16 1.06 -0.26
N VAL A 94 -1.63 -0.13 -0.55
CA VAL A 94 -0.35 -0.60 -0.01
C VAL A 94 0.68 -0.59 -1.12
N LEU A 95 1.81 0.08 -0.87
CA LEU A 95 3.00 0.03 -1.72
C LEU A 95 3.95 -1.01 -1.16
N GLY A 96 4.08 -2.11 -1.92
CA GLY A 96 4.92 -3.24 -1.56
C GLY A 96 6.30 -3.17 -2.20
N ILE A 97 7.03 -4.27 -2.08
CA ILE A 97 8.35 -4.47 -2.67
C ILE A 97 8.35 -4.23 -4.18
N ALA A 98 7.27 -4.61 -4.89
CA ALA A 98 7.14 -4.36 -6.34
C ALA A 98 7.32 -2.88 -6.74
N TRP A 99 6.80 -1.93 -5.95
CA TRP A 99 7.05 -0.50 -6.19
C TRP A 99 8.39 -0.05 -5.61
N LEU A 100 8.72 -0.47 -4.38
CA LEU A 100 9.97 -0.06 -3.72
C LEU A 100 11.22 -0.41 -4.54
N GLN A 101 11.22 -1.56 -5.21
CA GLN A 101 12.33 -1.98 -6.07
C GLN A 101 12.55 -1.06 -7.27
N THR A 102 11.51 -0.38 -7.77
CA THR A 102 11.66 0.57 -8.90
C THR A 102 12.40 1.84 -8.50
N LEU A 103 12.50 2.13 -7.20
CA LEU A 103 13.15 3.31 -6.65
C LEU A 103 14.64 3.09 -6.35
N GLY A 104 15.08 1.82 -6.34
CA GLY A 104 16.44 1.45 -5.99
C GLY A 104 16.79 1.77 -4.53
N SER A 105 17.75 2.67 -4.32
CA SER A 105 18.19 3.04 -2.97
C SER A 105 17.20 3.99 -2.31
N ILE A 106 16.75 3.62 -1.12
CA ILE A 106 15.77 4.36 -0.32
C ILE A 106 16.34 4.63 1.06
N VAL A 107 16.19 5.86 1.55
CA VAL A 107 16.50 6.26 2.92
C VAL A 107 15.20 6.62 3.62
N SER A 108 14.89 5.93 4.71
CA SER A 108 13.69 6.17 5.50
C SER A 108 14.04 6.69 6.88
N ASN A 109 13.36 7.74 7.33
CA ASN A 109 13.43 8.23 8.70
C ASN A 109 12.10 7.95 9.40
N PHE A 110 12.12 7.20 10.50
CA PHE A 110 10.92 6.86 11.27
C PHE A 110 10.73 7.74 12.52
N SER A 111 11.74 8.56 12.85
CA SER A 111 11.64 9.59 13.90
C SER A 111 10.91 10.83 13.37
N VAL A 112 11.26 11.25 12.16
CA VAL A 112 10.53 12.22 11.33
C VAL A 112 10.03 11.43 10.12
N PRO A 113 8.81 10.87 10.17
CA PRO A 113 8.31 9.93 9.17
C PRO A 113 8.43 10.46 7.73
N CYS A 114 9.46 9.99 7.03
CA CYS A 114 9.75 10.36 5.66
C CYS A 114 10.48 9.25 4.92
N MET A 115 10.45 9.35 3.60
CA MET A 115 11.14 8.47 2.67
C MET A 115 11.79 9.30 1.56
N THR A 116 13.09 9.12 1.37
CA THR A 116 13.88 9.79 0.35
C THR A 116 14.43 8.78 -0.65
N PHE A 117 14.28 9.05 -1.94
CA PHE A 117 14.76 8.20 -3.04
C PHE A 117 15.00 9.04 -4.31
N THR A 118 15.70 8.46 -5.28
CA THR A 118 15.88 9.07 -6.60
C THR A 118 14.87 8.53 -7.59
N HIS A 119 14.16 9.43 -8.28
CA HIS A 119 13.23 9.09 -9.36
C HIS A 119 13.43 10.08 -10.50
N ASP A 120 13.55 9.59 -11.74
CA ASP A 120 13.85 10.41 -12.92
C ASP A 120 15.02 11.39 -12.70
N HIS A 121 16.12 10.88 -12.14
CA HIS A 121 17.33 11.64 -11.80
C HIS A 121 17.14 12.77 -10.77
N THR A 122 15.98 12.84 -10.12
CA THR A 122 15.64 13.84 -9.12
C THR A 122 15.56 13.19 -7.75
N LEU A 123 16.14 13.84 -6.74
CA LEU A 123 16.00 13.41 -5.35
C LEU A 123 14.64 13.86 -4.81
N ILE A 124 13.79 12.90 -4.47
CA ILE A 124 12.45 13.10 -3.91
C ILE A 124 12.48 12.79 -2.42
N THR A 125 11.81 13.59 -1.61
CA THR A 125 11.54 13.28 -0.20
C THR A 125 10.04 13.35 0.07
N LEU A 126 9.43 12.20 0.30
CA LEU A 126 8.04 12.08 0.74
C LEU A 126 7.99 12.23 2.26
N LEU A 127 7.04 13.04 2.73
CA LEU A 127 6.79 13.34 4.15
C LEU A 127 5.41 12.80 4.52
N GLU A 128 5.30 12.16 5.68
CA GLU A 128 4.00 11.80 6.25
C GLU A 128 3.19 13.09 6.50
N SER A 129 1.92 13.09 6.09
CA SER A 129 1.06 14.25 6.24
C SER A 129 0.63 14.39 7.71
N THR A 130 1.05 15.46 8.38
CA THR A 130 0.75 15.74 9.80
C THR A 130 -0.62 16.41 10.03
N ASN A 131 -1.37 16.72 8.98
CA ASN A 131 -2.66 17.39 9.09
C ASN A 131 -3.82 16.42 8.86
N LEU A 132 -4.38 15.90 9.96
CA LEU A 132 -5.81 15.78 10.28
C LEU A 132 -5.95 15.15 11.69
N PRO A 133 -6.93 15.59 12.52
CA PRO A 133 -7.18 14.98 13.82
C PRO A 133 -7.59 13.52 13.65
N PRO A 134 -7.31 12.64 14.64
CA PRO A 134 -7.77 11.26 14.59
C PRO A 134 -9.29 11.25 14.50
N THR A 135 -9.84 10.92 13.33
CA THR A 135 -11.24 10.51 13.25
C THR A 135 -11.37 9.30 14.14
N GLN A 136 -11.94 9.50 15.33
CA GLN A 136 -12.27 8.44 16.26
C GLN A 136 -13.35 7.57 15.60
N LEU A 137 -12.91 6.56 14.84
CA LEU A 137 -13.71 5.38 14.60
C LEU A 137 -13.73 4.59 15.91
N PRO A 138 -14.88 4.02 16.32
CA PRO A 138 -14.97 3.24 17.56
C PRO A 138 -13.90 2.15 17.56
N THR A 139 -13.08 2.14 18.61
CA THR A 139 -12.03 1.15 18.82
C THR A 139 -12.64 -0.23 19.01
N HIS A 140 -12.81 -0.96 17.92
CA HIS A 140 -12.68 -2.41 17.96
C HIS A 140 -11.21 -2.74 17.70
N ASN A 141 -10.55 -3.17 18.76
CA ASN A 141 -9.14 -3.53 18.78
C ASN A 141 -8.85 -4.63 17.75
N PHE A 142 -8.26 -4.27 16.62
CA PHE A 142 -7.48 -5.18 15.79
C PHE A 142 -6.14 -4.53 15.49
N SER A 143 -5.17 -4.81 16.36
CA SER A 143 -3.76 -4.58 16.07
C SER A 143 -3.29 -5.73 15.19
N THR A 144 -3.35 -5.58 13.88
CA THR A 144 -2.82 -6.54 12.92
C THR A 144 -1.61 -5.94 12.22
N SER A 145 -0.43 -6.37 12.66
CA SER A 145 0.78 -6.33 11.84
C SER A 145 0.52 -7.21 10.61
N TYR A 146 0.55 -6.59 9.42
CA TYR A 146 0.55 -7.33 8.17
C TYR A 146 1.92 -7.98 8.03
N THR A 147 1.94 -9.29 7.81
CA THR A 147 3.11 -10.02 7.33
C THR A 147 2.57 -10.90 6.23
N MET A 148 2.86 -10.55 4.97
CA MET A 148 2.55 -11.42 3.84
C MET A 148 3.57 -12.56 3.89
N MET A 149 3.12 -13.80 4.06
CA MET A 149 4.01 -14.95 3.92
C MET A 149 4.43 -15.10 2.45
N PRO A 150 5.67 -15.53 2.17
CA PRO A 150 6.09 -15.82 0.80
C PRO A 150 5.22 -16.94 0.21
N LEU A 151 4.81 -16.78 -1.05
CA LEU A 151 4.13 -17.84 -1.81
C LEU A 151 5.03 -19.08 -1.90
N PRO A 152 4.47 -20.30 -1.84
CA PRO A 152 5.25 -21.52 -2.00
C PRO A 152 5.92 -21.55 -3.39
N PRO A 153 7.14 -22.12 -3.50
CA PRO A 153 7.81 -22.24 -4.80
C PRO A 153 6.98 -23.12 -5.74
N TYR A 154 6.89 -22.71 -7.01
CA TYR A 154 6.34 -23.55 -8.07
C TYR A 154 7.13 -24.86 -8.13
N THR A 155 6.47 -25.98 -7.84
CA THR A 155 7.02 -27.31 -8.12
C THR A 155 6.80 -27.60 -9.60
N SER A 156 7.90 -27.75 -10.34
CA SER A 156 7.93 -28.26 -11.71
C SER A 156 7.44 -29.71 -11.81
#